data_AF-A0A969T390-F1
#
_entry.id   AF-A0A969T390-F1
#
_cell.length_a   1.000
_cell.length_b   1.000
_cell.length_c   1.000
_cell.angle_alpha   90.00
_cell.angle_beta   90.00
_cell.angle_gamma   90.00
#
_symmetry.space_group_name_H-M   'P 1'
#
loop_
_entity.id
_entity.type
_entity.pdbx_description
1 polymer ?
#
loop_
_entity_poly.entity_id
_entity_poly.type
_entity_poly.pdbx_seq_one_letter_code
_entity_poly.pdbx_strand_id
1 'polypeptide(L)'
;AGKEAKWRYPHPIDFNCFPHGGDFLENGYTTEEQKLIDETRKILGDNSIMVSPTVVRIPVVGGHSEAVNIEFENGYKLEDVVDLLRKSEGITLQDEPSKNIYPMPKYAEGKDDVFVGRIRRDDSQLNSLNFWVVSDNLRKGAATNAIQIAEYLVKQKLVS
;
A
#
# COMPACT_ATOMS: atom_id res chain seq x y z
N ALA A 1 42.51 6.44 -0.92
CA ALA A 1 41.64 5.51 -1.68
C ALA A 1 40.21 5.70 -1.18
N GLY A 2 39.27 6.06 -2.06
CA GLY A 2 37.86 6.21 -1.69
C GLY A 2 37.29 4.83 -1.33
N LYS A 3 36.66 4.72 -0.16
CA LYS A 3 35.97 3.49 0.24
C LYS A 3 34.91 3.17 -0.82
N GLU A 4 34.96 1.98 -1.42
CA GLU A 4 33.87 1.49 -2.26
C GLU A 4 32.58 1.53 -1.43
N ALA A 5 31.63 2.35 -1.86
CA ALA A 5 30.32 2.40 -1.24
C ALA A 5 29.67 1.02 -1.43
N LYS A 6 29.35 0.34 -0.33
CA LYS A 6 28.56 -0.88 -0.39
C LYS A 6 27.19 -0.51 -0.98
N TRP A 7 26.93 -0.97 -2.20
CA TRP A 7 25.66 -0.73 -2.87
C TRP A 7 24.51 -1.26 -2.01
N ARG A 8 23.44 -0.47 -1.86
CA ARG A 8 22.24 -0.88 -1.12
C ARG A 8 21.50 -2.03 -1.82
N TYR A 9 21.67 -2.15 -3.13
CA TYR A 9 21.07 -3.17 -3.97
C TYR A 9 22.17 -3.93 -4.75
N PRO A 10 21.96 -5.22 -5.06
CA PRO A 10 22.89 -5.99 -5.88
C PRO A 10 22.97 -5.52 -7.35
N HIS A 11 22.01 -4.72 -7.81
CA HIS A 11 21.96 -4.17 -9.17
C HIS A 11 21.59 -2.68 -9.18
N PRO A 12 21.93 -1.91 -10.23
CA PRO A 12 21.51 -0.53 -10.38
C PRO A 12 19.98 -0.38 -10.43
N ILE A 13 19.45 0.67 -9.80
CA ILE A 13 18.02 0.97 -9.76
C ILE A 13 17.56 1.95 -10.86
N ASP A 14 18.49 2.73 -11.41
CA ASP A 14 18.17 3.72 -12.43
C ASP A 14 17.67 3.03 -13.71
N PHE A 15 16.56 3.54 -14.27
CA PHE A 15 15.85 2.92 -15.39
C PHE A 15 15.50 1.43 -15.21
N ASN A 16 15.29 0.97 -13.96
CA ASN A 16 15.07 -0.44 -13.66
C ASN A 16 13.82 -0.71 -12.80
N CYS A 17 13.32 -1.95 -12.84
CA CYS A 17 12.34 -2.49 -11.92
C CYS A 17 12.99 -3.63 -11.16
N PHE A 18 13.21 -3.46 -9.85
CA PHE A 18 14.01 -4.38 -9.04
C PHE A 18 13.12 -5.17 -8.06
N PRO A 19 12.75 -6.44 -8.36
CA PRO A 19 11.80 -7.24 -7.57
C PRO A 19 12.48 -7.91 -6.36
N HIS A 20 12.97 -7.10 -5.43
CA HIS A 20 13.69 -7.58 -4.25
C HIS A 20 13.52 -6.59 -3.09
N GLY A 21 12.69 -6.98 -2.11
CA GLY A 21 12.44 -6.21 -0.89
C GLY A 21 13.05 -6.88 0.34
N GLY A 22 14.19 -6.40 0.83
CA GLY A 22 14.84 -6.98 2.00
C GLY A 22 15.74 -8.15 1.61
N ASP A 23 15.63 -9.29 2.29
CA ASP A 23 16.39 -10.52 2.01
C ASP A 23 15.45 -11.61 1.51
N PHE A 24 15.94 -12.56 0.71
CA PHE A 24 15.16 -13.74 0.30
C PHE A 24 15.08 -14.80 1.41
N LEU A 25 13.92 -15.45 1.48
CA LEU A 25 13.60 -16.58 2.35
C LEU A 25 13.71 -17.89 1.56
N GLU A 26 13.74 -19.03 2.27
CA GLU A 26 13.88 -20.35 1.67
C GLU A 26 12.74 -20.71 0.69
N ASN A 27 11.55 -20.15 0.90
CA ASN A 27 10.37 -20.38 0.06
C ASN A 27 10.29 -19.47 -1.18
N GLY A 28 11.30 -18.62 -1.41
CA GLY A 28 11.37 -17.71 -2.56
C GLY A 28 10.71 -16.35 -2.36
N TYR A 29 9.98 -16.14 -1.25
CA TYR A 29 9.53 -14.80 -0.86
C TYR A 29 10.70 -13.97 -0.32
N THR A 30 10.51 -12.66 -0.31
CA THR A 30 11.39 -11.71 0.37
C THR A 30 10.84 -11.33 1.74
N THR A 31 11.69 -10.80 2.63
CA THR A 31 11.27 -10.41 3.99
C THR A 31 10.23 -9.29 3.98
N GLU A 32 10.24 -8.38 3.01
CA GLU A 32 9.20 -7.35 2.89
C GLU A 32 7.87 -7.93 2.42
N GLU A 33 7.88 -8.94 1.54
CA GLU A 33 6.66 -9.66 1.14
C GLU A 33 6.07 -10.47 2.30
N GLN A 34 6.91 -11.15 3.08
CA GLN A 34 6.46 -11.87 4.28
C GLN A 34 5.84 -10.93 5.32
N LYS A 35 6.41 -9.73 5.51
CA LYS A 35 5.82 -8.71 6.38
C LYS A 35 4.42 -8.30 5.93
N LEU A 36 4.20 -8.09 4.63
CA LEU A 36 2.86 -7.75 4.12
C LEU A 36 1.83 -8.83 4.47
N ILE A 37 2.20 -10.11 4.39
CA ILE A 37 1.33 -11.23 4.78
C ILE A 37 1.04 -11.19 6.29
N ASP A 38 2.09 -11.11 7.11
CA ASP A 38 1.98 -11.22 8.57
C ASP A 38 1.29 -9.98 9.18
N GLU A 39 1.62 -8.78 8.72
CA GLU A 39 1.04 -7.53 9.19
C GLU A 39 -0.43 -7.41 8.80
N THR A 40 -0.81 -7.81 7.58
CA THR A 40 -2.23 -7.81 7.16
C THR A 40 -3.08 -8.67 8.09
N ARG A 41 -2.65 -9.91 8.35
CA ARG A 41 -3.34 -10.85 9.24
C ARG A 41 -3.40 -10.33 10.68
N LYS A 42 -2.30 -9.75 11.16
CA LYS A 42 -2.20 -9.18 12.50
C LYS A 42 -3.10 -7.95 12.69
N ILE A 43 -3.12 -7.03 11.71
CA ILE A 43 -3.91 -5.79 11.77
C ILE A 43 -5.41 -6.12 11.70
N LEU A 44 -5.80 -7.06 10.84
CA LEU A 44 -7.20 -7.46 10.68
C LEU A 44 -7.66 -8.50 11.71
N GLY A 45 -6.73 -9.09 12.46
CA GLY A 45 -7.03 -10.11 13.48
C GLY A 45 -7.53 -11.44 12.89
N ASP A 46 -7.19 -11.74 11.63
CA ASP A 46 -7.70 -12.89 10.89
C ASP A 46 -6.58 -13.59 10.10
N ASN A 47 -6.24 -14.81 10.54
CA ASN A 47 -5.22 -15.65 9.90
C ASN A 47 -5.72 -16.40 8.66
N SER A 48 -7.03 -16.43 8.41
CA SER A 48 -7.61 -17.07 7.23
C SER A 48 -7.43 -16.25 5.95
N ILE A 49 -7.12 -14.95 6.09
CA ILE A 49 -6.85 -14.07 4.95
C ILE A 49 -5.63 -14.58 4.19
N MET A 50 -5.82 -14.81 2.91
CA MET A 50 -4.79 -15.25 1.98
C MET A 50 -4.20 -14.04 1.27
N VAL A 51 -2.88 -13.91 1.31
CA VAL A 51 -2.15 -12.77 0.72
C VAL A 51 -0.96 -13.32 -0.05
N SER A 52 -0.78 -12.83 -1.27
CA SER A 52 0.33 -13.21 -2.17
C SER A 52 0.94 -11.94 -2.79
N PRO A 53 1.84 -11.24 -2.09
CA PRO A 53 2.39 -9.98 -2.56
C PRO A 53 3.65 -10.17 -3.40
N THR A 54 3.96 -9.17 -4.23
CA THR A 54 5.27 -9.02 -4.87
C THR A 54 5.76 -7.60 -4.66
N VAL A 55 6.97 -7.45 -4.12
CA VAL A 55 7.55 -6.13 -3.81
C VAL A 55 8.61 -5.77 -4.84
N VAL A 56 8.37 -4.67 -5.57
CA VAL A 56 9.28 -4.16 -6.60
C VAL A 56 9.73 -2.76 -6.24
N ARG A 57 11.05 -2.54 -6.21
CA ARG A 57 11.65 -1.21 -6.12
C ARG A 57 11.73 -0.61 -7.53
N ILE A 58 11.30 0.63 -7.66
CA ILE A 58 11.32 1.41 -8.90
C ILE A 58 11.93 2.79 -8.62
N PRO A 59 12.47 3.49 -9.64
CA PRO A 59 13.17 4.78 -9.48
C PRO A 59 12.19 5.95 -9.25
N VAL A 60 11.42 5.87 -8.16
CA VAL A 60 10.64 6.98 -7.59
C VAL A 60 11.21 7.32 -6.22
N VAL A 61 11.31 8.63 -5.92
CA VAL A 61 11.93 9.13 -4.68
C VAL A 61 11.08 8.78 -3.45
N GLY A 62 9.76 8.80 -3.59
CA GLY A 62 8.79 8.48 -2.56
C GLY A 62 7.42 8.25 -3.18
N GLY A 63 6.45 7.81 -2.37
CA GLY A 63 5.13 7.43 -2.83
C GLY A 63 5.07 5.94 -3.15
N HIS A 64 4.88 5.10 -2.14
CA HIS A 64 4.59 3.69 -2.40
C HIS A 64 3.29 3.59 -3.16
N SER A 65 3.28 2.68 -4.14
CA SER A 65 2.18 2.52 -5.07
C SER A 65 1.87 1.03 -5.22
N GLU A 66 0.60 0.67 -5.07
CA GLU A 66 0.17 -0.72 -4.99
C GLU A 66 -0.98 -0.97 -5.95
N ALA A 67 -0.79 -1.96 -6.83
CA ALA A 67 -1.88 -2.56 -7.58
C ALA A 67 -2.47 -3.67 -6.72
N VAL A 68 -3.72 -3.47 -6.28
CA VAL A 68 -4.36 -4.36 -5.31
C VAL A 68 -5.54 -5.05 -5.98
N ASN A 69 -5.61 -6.36 -5.79
CA ASN A 69 -6.75 -7.20 -6.11
C ASN A 69 -7.22 -7.86 -4.81
N ILE A 70 -8.52 -7.79 -4.55
CA ILE A 70 -9.15 -8.44 -3.39
C ILE A 70 -10.37 -9.22 -3.84
N GLU A 71 -10.73 -10.25 -3.07
CA GLU A 71 -11.98 -10.99 -3.18
C GLU A 71 -12.79 -10.78 -1.90
N PHE A 72 -14.09 -10.52 -2.04
CA PHE A 72 -15.02 -10.42 -0.93
C PHE A 72 -15.73 -11.76 -0.68
N GLU A 73 -16.02 -12.06 0.59
CA GLU A 73 -16.83 -13.24 0.98
C GLU A 73 -18.23 -13.22 0.34
N ASN A 74 -18.80 -12.01 0.17
CA ASN A 74 -20.13 -11.81 -0.37
C ASN A 74 -20.11 -10.91 -1.61
N GLY A 75 -21.20 -10.97 -2.39
CA GLY A 75 -21.41 -10.04 -3.48
C GLY A 75 -21.47 -8.59 -2.99
N TYR A 76 -20.95 -7.68 -3.81
CA TYR A 76 -20.86 -6.25 -3.50
C TYR A 76 -21.39 -5.38 -4.66
N LYS A 77 -21.85 -4.17 -4.34
CA LYS A 77 -22.09 -3.11 -5.32
C LYS A 77 -20.87 -2.20 -5.38
N LEU A 78 -20.48 -1.81 -6.58
CA LEU A 78 -19.29 -0.99 -6.77
C LEU A 78 -19.46 0.40 -6.14
N GLU A 79 -20.68 0.93 -6.21
CA GLU A 79 -21.08 2.21 -5.66
C GLU A 79 -20.91 2.24 -4.13
N ASP A 80 -21.27 1.15 -3.44
CA ASP A 80 -21.15 1.03 -1.98
C ASP A 80 -19.68 1.08 -1.55
N VAL A 81 -18.78 0.42 -2.30
CA VAL A 81 -17.33 0.45 -2.05
C VAL A 81 -16.76 1.86 -2.26
N VAL A 82 -17.14 2.52 -3.36
CA VAL A 82 -16.68 3.88 -3.64
C VAL A 82 -17.18 4.88 -2.60
N ASP A 83 -18.44 4.75 -2.18
CA ASP A 83 -19.04 5.60 -1.14
C ASP A 83 -18.41 5.37 0.23
N LEU A 84 -18.05 4.13 0.56
CA LEU A 84 -17.31 3.80 1.77
C LEU A 84 -15.94 4.50 1.76
N LEU A 85 -15.15 4.29 0.70
CA LEU A 85 -13.82 4.88 0.57
C LEU A 85 -13.84 6.40 0.61
N ARG A 86 -14.86 7.03 0.00
CA ARG A 86 -15.04 8.50 0.01
C ARG A 86 -15.31 9.04 1.43
N LYS A 87 -15.93 8.24 2.29
CA LYS A 87 -16.29 8.62 3.67
C LYS A 87 -15.21 8.24 4.68
N SER A 88 -14.25 7.41 4.29
CA SER A 88 -13.16 6.97 5.16
C SER A 88 -12.16 8.09 5.46
N GLU A 89 -11.90 8.34 6.73
CA GLU A 89 -10.92 9.32 7.17
C GLU A 89 -9.50 8.93 6.70
N GLY A 90 -8.76 9.91 6.18
CA GLY A 90 -7.41 9.71 5.66
C GLY A 90 -7.34 9.03 4.28
N ILE A 91 -8.48 8.77 3.63
CA ILE A 91 -8.53 8.31 2.23
C ILE A 91 -9.00 9.46 1.35
N THR A 92 -8.24 9.74 0.29
CA THR A 92 -8.66 10.66 -0.78
C THR A 92 -8.88 9.87 -2.08
N LEU A 93 -10.12 9.90 -2.57
CA LEU A 93 -10.47 9.25 -3.83
C LEU A 93 -10.01 10.11 -5.02
N GLN A 94 -9.22 9.52 -5.90
CA GLN A 94 -8.82 10.09 -7.19
C GLN A 94 -9.21 9.08 -8.27
N ASP A 95 -10.47 9.08 -8.71
CA ASP A 95 -10.97 8.07 -9.64
C ASP A 95 -11.90 8.64 -10.71
N GLU A 96 -11.33 9.42 -11.62
CA GLU A 96 -12.03 9.87 -12.83
C GLU A 96 -11.16 9.58 -14.08
N PRO A 97 -11.08 8.31 -14.53
CA PRO A 97 -10.23 7.93 -15.65
C PRO A 97 -10.55 8.68 -16.95
N SER A 98 -11.82 9.06 -17.19
CA SER A 98 -12.23 9.87 -18.35
C SER A 98 -11.60 11.26 -18.40
N LYS A 99 -11.11 11.75 -17.25
CA LYS A 99 -10.39 13.03 -17.10
C LYS A 99 -8.90 12.83 -16.80
N ASN A 100 -8.39 11.60 -16.87
CA ASN A 100 -7.03 11.21 -16.49
C ASN A 100 -6.69 11.53 -15.02
N ILE A 101 -7.66 11.37 -14.11
CA ILE A 101 -7.45 11.56 -12.67
C ILE A 101 -7.34 10.18 -12.02
N TYR A 102 -6.14 9.87 -11.52
CA TYR A 102 -5.81 8.67 -10.76
C TYR A 102 -4.57 8.91 -9.89
N PRO A 103 -4.38 8.15 -8.79
CA PRO A 103 -3.25 8.32 -7.91
C PRO A 103 -1.92 8.11 -8.62
N MET A 104 -0.96 9.00 -8.37
CA MET A 104 0.41 8.88 -8.86
C MET A 104 1.39 9.25 -7.75
N PRO A 105 2.50 8.49 -7.59
CA PRO A 105 3.46 8.70 -6.50
C PRO A 105 4.01 10.12 -6.45
N LYS A 106 4.27 10.72 -7.63
CA LYS A 106 4.73 12.11 -7.77
C LYS A 106 3.85 13.15 -7.07
N TYR A 107 2.54 12.91 -6.96
CA TYR A 107 1.60 13.87 -6.38
C TYR A 107 1.18 13.55 -4.94
N ALA A 108 1.68 12.44 -4.39
CA ALA A 108 1.43 12.05 -3.00
C ALA A 108 2.47 12.65 -2.04
N GLU A 109 3.65 13.02 -2.54
CA GLU A 109 4.74 13.59 -1.74
C GLU A 109 4.27 14.74 -0.83
N GLY A 110 4.61 14.64 0.45
CA GLY A 110 4.30 15.64 1.47
C GLY A 110 2.87 15.59 1.99
N LYS A 111 2.01 14.68 1.53
CA LYS A 111 0.61 14.55 1.98
C LYS A 111 0.44 13.39 2.95
N ASP A 112 -0.51 13.54 3.86
CA ASP A 112 -0.83 12.54 4.88
C ASP A 112 -1.94 11.56 4.45
N ASP A 113 -2.55 11.78 3.28
CA ASP A 113 -3.64 10.93 2.80
C ASP A 113 -3.12 9.67 2.09
N VAL A 114 -3.97 8.63 2.11
CA VAL A 114 -3.89 7.49 1.20
C VAL A 114 -4.77 7.78 0.00
N PHE A 115 -4.17 7.85 -1.19
CA PHE A 115 -4.88 8.11 -2.44
C PHE A 115 -5.32 6.80 -3.07
N VAL A 116 -6.60 6.67 -3.39
CA VAL A 116 -7.18 5.46 -3.99
C VAL A 116 -7.87 5.80 -5.31
N GLY A 117 -7.72 4.95 -6.31
CA GLY A 117 -8.41 5.10 -7.59
C GLY A 117 -8.30 3.85 -8.46
N ARG A 118 -8.66 3.97 -9.75
CA ARG A 118 -8.71 2.84 -10.70
C ARG A 118 -9.58 1.69 -10.20
N ILE A 119 -10.63 2.02 -9.43
CA ILE A 119 -11.52 1.06 -8.78
C ILE A 119 -12.42 0.46 -9.85
N ARG A 120 -12.39 -0.87 -9.98
CA ARG A 120 -13.17 -1.59 -10.98
C ARG A 120 -13.35 -3.05 -10.57
N ARG A 121 -14.41 -3.67 -11.06
CA ARG A 121 -14.61 -5.12 -10.91
C ARG A 121 -13.47 -5.87 -11.59
N ASP A 122 -13.15 -7.02 -11.03
CA ASP A 122 -12.40 -8.05 -11.73
C ASP A 122 -13.42 -8.97 -12.42
N ASP A 123 -13.40 -9.02 -13.75
CA ASP A 123 -14.31 -9.88 -14.52
C ASP A 123 -13.78 -11.32 -14.67
N SER A 124 -12.56 -11.61 -14.17
CA SER A 124 -11.96 -12.95 -14.20
C SER A 124 -12.35 -13.81 -13.00
N GLN A 125 -12.77 -13.20 -11.89
CA GLN A 125 -13.13 -13.88 -10.66
C GLN A 125 -14.35 -13.24 -9.99
N LEU A 126 -15.24 -14.07 -9.42
CA LEU A 126 -16.44 -13.61 -8.73
C LEU A 126 -16.05 -12.81 -7.49
N ASN A 127 -16.86 -11.80 -7.14
CA ASN A 127 -16.68 -10.98 -5.94
C ASN A 127 -15.30 -10.32 -5.82
N SER A 128 -14.58 -10.15 -6.93
CA SER A 128 -13.25 -9.56 -6.91
C SER A 128 -13.24 -8.11 -7.38
N LEU A 129 -12.31 -7.33 -6.85
CA LEU A 129 -12.15 -5.89 -7.08
C LEU A 129 -10.69 -5.56 -7.30
N ASN A 130 -10.41 -4.76 -8.32
CA ASN A 130 -9.11 -4.16 -8.57
C ASN A 130 -9.13 -2.67 -8.18
N PHE A 131 -8.07 -2.20 -7.55
CA PHE A 131 -7.86 -0.78 -7.27
C PHE A 131 -6.37 -0.45 -7.18
N TRP A 132 -6.06 0.84 -7.19
CA TRP A 132 -4.71 1.39 -7.15
C TRP A 132 -4.58 2.31 -5.95
N VAL A 133 -3.54 2.09 -5.15
CA VAL A 133 -3.28 2.84 -3.91
C VAL A 133 -1.95 3.56 -4.02
N VAL A 134 -1.88 4.81 -3.58
CA VAL A 134 -0.64 5.56 -3.46
C VAL A 134 -0.61 6.30 -2.13
N SER A 135 0.50 6.25 -1.41
CA SER A 135 0.70 7.03 -0.18
C SER A 135 2.16 7.43 -0.02
N ASP A 136 2.41 8.60 0.59
CA ASP A 136 3.78 9.00 0.96
C ASP A 136 4.28 8.13 2.12
N ASN A 137 5.05 7.11 1.79
CA ASN A 137 5.62 6.15 2.72
C ASN A 137 6.62 6.78 3.72
N LEU A 138 7.17 7.96 3.44
CA LEU A 138 8.10 8.65 4.34
C LEU A 138 7.36 9.43 5.45
N ARG A 139 6.13 9.86 5.18
CA ARG A 139 5.26 10.54 6.15
C ARG A 139 4.26 9.58 6.79
N LYS A 140 3.41 8.94 5.98
CA LYS A 140 2.31 8.07 6.43
C LYS A 140 2.78 6.70 6.93
N GLY A 141 3.83 6.14 6.32
CA GLY A 141 4.33 4.79 6.63
C GLY A 141 4.97 4.61 8.01
N ALA A 142 5.29 5.70 8.73
CA ALA A 142 5.90 5.62 10.06
C ALA A 142 5.44 6.73 11.01
N ALA A 143 5.53 8.00 10.62
CA ALA A 143 5.31 9.13 11.54
C ALA A 143 3.82 9.39 11.78
N THR A 144 3.02 9.49 10.71
CA THR A 144 1.59 9.85 10.85
C THR A 144 0.79 8.73 11.50
N ASN A 145 1.04 7.45 11.18
CA ASN A 145 0.37 6.34 11.87
C ASN A 145 0.73 6.28 13.37
N ALA A 146 1.98 6.55 13.75
CA ALA A 146 2.37 6.60 15.16
C ALA A 146 1.69 7.76 15.91
N ILE A 147 1.57 8.94 15.27
CA ILE A 147 0.85 10.09 15.83
C ILE A 147 -0.65 9.78 15.93
N GLN A 148 -1.28 9.21 14.90
CA GLN A 148 -2.70 8.85 14.91
C GLN A 148 -3.03 7.81 15.99
N ILE A 149 -2.15 6.81 16.20
CA ILE A 149 -2.27 5.86 17.31
C ILE A 149 -2.15 6.60 18.65
N ALA A 150 -1.18 7.50 18.81
CA ALA A 150 -1.02 8.27 20.05
C ALA A 150 -2.21 9.20 20.33
N GLU A 151 -2.71 9.91 19.32
CA GLU A 151 -3.92 10.75 19.40
C GLU A 151 -5.14 9.92 19.77
N TYR A 152 -5.30 8.74 19.17
CA TYR A 152 -6.37 7.82 19.52
C TYR A 152 -6.25 7.37 20.98
N LEU A 153 -5.07 6.96 21.44
CA LEU A 153 -4.86 6.50 22.81
C LEU A 153 -5.15 7.61 23.84
N VAL A 154 -4.74 8.85 23.57
CA VAL A 154 -5.06 10.02 24.42
C VAL A 154 -6.57 10.29 24.40
N LYS A 155 -7.21 10.27 23.22
CA LYS A 155 -8.65 10.48 23.08
C LYS A 155 -9.47 9.41 23.81
N GLN A 156 -9.00 8.17 23.82
CA GLN A 156 -9.62 7.05 24.56
C GLN A 156 -9.18 6.96 26.02
N LYS A 157 -8.32 7.87 26.51
CA LYS A 157 -7.74 7.87 27.88
C LYS A 157 -7.02 6.57 28.25
N LEU A 158 -6.40 5.92 27.27
CA LEU A 158 -5.61 4.70 27.46
C LEU A 158 -4.16 4.99 27.87
N VAL A 159 -3.74 6.25 27.80
CA VAL A 159 -2.49 6.78 28.35
C VAL A 159 -2.74 8.20 28.85
N SER A 160 -2.01 8.60 29.89
CA SER A 160 -2.10 9.90 30.58
C SER A 160 -1.09 10.90 30.03
#